data_AF-A0A932DP09-F1
#
_entry.id   AF-A0A932DP09-F1
#
_cell.length_a   1.000
_cell.length_b   1.000
_cell.length_c   1.000
_cell.angle_alpha   90.00
_cell.angle_beta   90.00
_cell.angle_gamma   90.00
#
_symmetry.space_group_name_H-M   'P 1'
#
loop_
_entity.id
_entity.type
_entity.pdbx_description
1 polymer ?
#
loop_
_entity_poly.entity_id
_entity_poly.type
_entity_poly.pdbx_seq_one_letter_code
_entity_poly.pdbx_strand_id
1 'polypeptide(L)'
;MIELWNELLYRPLFNILVWLYNNWAEQNLGWAVVYLTLMLRVLLLPFTFITERNAIKNRTLVAELRRIDKSYQGDPILKKEEIRKTLRKRKVRPWSSAFELGIQLLVLILLYQVFLQGISGEKVKVLKSLYYWVDFPGLINTIFYGFDLAAKYDWLWAGMVAFFFAAYIYREYRHARRVLHKSDLLYFIFFPTGIFLTLWYLPMVKSLFVLTSLLFSAIVHRLIRVFLKPPKKI
;
A
#
# COMPACT_ATOMS: atom_id res chain seq x y z
N MET A 1 25.44 -4.49 4.19
CA MET A 1 24.05 -4.32 3.69
C MET A 1 23.01 -4.51 4.80
N ILE A 2 23.13 -5.55 5.65
CA ILE A 2 22.23 -5.80 6.79
C ILE A 2 22.33 -4.69 7.86
N GLU A 3 23.53 -4.19 8.14
CA GLU A 3 23.73 -3.09 9.12
C GLU A 3 23.07 -1.78 8.67
N LEU A 4 23.16 -1.45 7.37
CA LEU A 4 22.55 -0.23 6.83
C LEU A 4 21.01 -0.30 6.87
N TRP A 5 20.43 -1.47 6.58
CA TRP A 5 19.00 -1.73 6.78
C TRP A 5 18.58 -1.54 8.24
N ASN A 6 19.36 -2.12 9.16
CA ASN A 6 19.04 -2.09 10.57
C ASN A 6 19.14 -0.69 11.17
N GLU A 7 20.23 0.04 10.90
CA GLU A 7 20.48 1.35 11.51
C GLU A 7 19.70 2.50 10.85
N LEU A 8 19.48 2.46 9.53
CA LEU A 8 18.78 3.55 8.83
C LEU A 8 17.26 3.38 8.77
N LEU A 9 16.75 2.15 8.75
CA LEU A 9 15.33 1.90 8.53
C LEU A 9 14.69 1.22 9.74
N TYR A 10 15.19 0.06 10.15
CA TYR A 10 14.56 -0.70 11.23
C TYR A 10 14.58 0.03 12.56
N ARG A 11 15.75 0.46 13.02
CA ARG A 11 15.93 1.05 14.36
C ARG A 11 15.18 2.37 14.52
N PRO A 12 15.19 3.33 13.57
CA PRO A 12 14.38 4.53 13.68
C PRO A 12 12.88 4.23 13.73
N LEU A 13 12.38 3.36 12.85
CA LEU A 13 10.96 3.00 12.81
C LEU A 13 10.50 2.24 14.05
N PHE A 14 11.35 1.33 14.56
CA PHE A 14 11.09 0.62 15.82
C PHE A 14 10.95 1.62 16.97
N ASN A 15 11.88 2.57 17.08
CA ASN A 15 11.86 3.59 18.12
C ASN A 15 10.66 4.54 18.01
N ILE A 16 10.32 4.95 16.79
CA ILE A 16 9.11 5.75 16.55
C ILE A 16 7.87 4.96 16.93
N LEU A 17 7.78 3.65 16.60
CA LEU A 17 6.63 2.84 16.98
C LEU A 17 6.51 2.73 18.51
N VAL A 18 7.59 2.44 19.20
CA VAL A 18 7.60 2.31 20.67
C VAL A 18 7.26 3.65 21.32
N TRP A 19 7.80 4.75 20.79
CA TRP A 19 7.46 6.09 21.25
C TRP A 19 5.97 6.39 21.03
N LEU A 20 5.39 6.07 19.87
CA LEU A 20 3.96 6.21 19.60
C LEU A 20 3.13 5.34 20.54
N TYR A 21 3.57 4.10 20.80
CA TYR A 21 2.93 3.18 21.72
C TYR A 21 2.85 3.74 23.14
N ASN A 22 3.96 4.28 23.66
CA ASN A 22 4.04 4.82 25.01
C ASN A 22 3.30 6.16 25.16
N ASN A 23 3.34 7.04 24.15
CA ASN A 23 2.90 8.43 24.29
C ASN A 23 1.54 8.74 23.66
N TRP A 24 1.24 8.21 22.48
CA TRP A 24 0.06 8.61 21.69
C TRP A 24 -1.01 7.53 21.60
N ALA A 25 -0.61 6.28 21.71
CA ALA A 25 -1.49 5.14 21.52
C ALA A 25 -2.00 4.53 22.82
N GLU A 26 -1.76 5.19 23.97
CA GLU A 26 -2.21 4.73 25.30
C GLU A 26 -1.86 3.26 25.56
N GLN A 27 -0.65 2.84 25.19
CA GLN A 27 -0.19 1.45 25.29
C GLN A 27 -1.06 0.47 24.48
N ASN A 28 -1.63 0.90 23.36
CA ASN A 28 -2.30 0.05 22.39
C ASN A 28 -1.48 -0.07 21.10
N LEU A 29 -1.00 -1.28 20.81
CA LEU A 29 -0.14 -1.50 19.64
C LEU A 29 -0.88 -1.25 18.31
N GLY A 30 -2.18 -1.51 18.25
CA GLY A 30 -2.95 -1.31 17.02
C GLY A 30 -3.02 0.15 16.63
N TRP A 31 -3.30 1.03 17.60
CA TRP A 31 -3.26 2.48 17.38
C TRP A 31 -1.84 2.98 17.05
N ALA A 32 -0.81 2.44 17.70
CA ALA A 32 0.58 2.79 17.36
C ALA A 32 0.91 2.46 15.90
N VAL A 33 0.47 1.29 15.41
CA VAL A 33 0.63 0.87 14.01
C VAL A 33 -0.16 1.79 13.07
N VAL A 34 -1.39 2.16 13.41
CA VAL A 34 -2.21 3.11 12.62
C VAL A 34 -1.49 4.46 12.49
N TYR A 35 -1.03 5.04 13.60
CA TYR A 35 -0.32 6.31 13.59
C TYR A 35 0.98 6.26 12.81
N LEU A 36 1.79 5.21 12.99
CA LEU A 36 3.01 5.02 12.23
C LEU A 36 2.72 4.93 10.73
N THR A 37 1.68 4.18 10.35
CA THR A 37 1.25 4.04 8.97
C THR A 37 0.86 5.38 8.36
N LEU A 38 0.06 6.18 9.07
CA LEU A 38 -0.35 7.51 8.62
C LEU A 38 0.86 8.45 8.49
N MET A 39 1.79 8.42 9.45
CA MET A 39 3.01 9.24 9.40
C MET A 39 3.87 8.91 8.18
N LEU A 40 4.12 7.62 7.92
CA LEU A 40 4.84 7.16 6.73
C LEU A 40 4.12 7.55 5.45
N ARG A 41 2.78 7.45 5.44
CA ARG A 41 1.96 7.84 4.29
C ARG A 41 2.01 9.33 4.00
N VAL A 42 2.04 10.17 5.03
CA VAL A 42 2.24 11.62 4.89
C VAL A 42 3.64 11.93 4.37
N LEU A 43 4.67 11.26 4.88
CA LEU A 43 6.05 11.43 4.41
C LEU A 43 6.20 11.05 2.92
N LEU A 44 5.51 10.00 2.49
CA LEU A 44 5.51 9.48 1.12
C LEU A 44 4.45 10.15 0.21
N LEU A 45 3.67 11.09 0.74
CA LEU A 45 2.64 11.81 0.01
C LEU A 45 3.16 12.52 -1.26
N PRO A 46 4.29 13.27 -1.25
CA PRO A 46 4.78 13.93 -2.46
C PRO A 46 5.10 12.93 -3.57
N PHE A 47 5.64 11.76 -3.21
CA PHE A 47 5.90 10.69 -4.17
C PHE A 47 4.59 10.16 -4.77
N THR A 48 3.60 9.88 -3.93
CA THR A 48 2.26 9.43 -4.35
C THR A 48 1.64 10.44 -5.33
N PHE A 49 1.77 11.74 -5.05
CA PHE A 49 1.25 12.81 -5.92
C PHE A 49 1.88 12.80 -7.32
N ILE A 50 3.20 12.61 -7.40
CA ILE A 50 3.91 12.53 -8.68
C ILE A 50 3.44 11.32 -9.47
N THR A 51 3.30 10.17 -8.82
CA THR A 51 2.83 8.92 -9.44
C THR A 51 1.42 9.07 -10.01
N GLU A 52 0.49 9.61 -9.23
CA GLU A 52 -0.89 9.86 -9.65
C GLU A 52 -0.98 10.87 -10.80
N ARG A 53 -0.22 11.97 -10.73
CA ARG A 53 -0.17 12.96 -11.81
C ARG A 53 0.33 12.35 -13.12
N ASN A 54 1.35 11.49 -13.07
CA ASN A 54 1.86 10.79 -14.23
C ASN A 54 0.85 9.78 -14.77
N ALA A 55 0.13 9.07 -13.90
CA ALA A 55 -0.95 8.16 -14.30
C ALA A 55 -2.06 8.89 -15.07
N ILE A 56 -2.44 10.10 -14.63
CA ILE A 56 -3.41 10.96 -15.34
C ILE A 56 -2.88 11.37 -16.71
N LYS A 57 -1.64 11.85 -16.81
CA LYS A 57 -1.03 12.24 -18.11
C LYS A 57 -0.97 11.07 -19.10
N ASN A 58 -0.77 9.86 -18.60
CA ASN A 58 -0.66 8.65 -19.42
C ASN A 58 -2.03 8.04 -19.81
N ARG A 59 -3.17 8.64 -19.43
CA ARG A 59 -4.50 8.13 -19.80
C ARG A 59 -4.71 8.07 -21.31
N THR A 60 -4.23 9.07 -22.04
CA THR A 60 -4.30 9.12 -23.52
C THR A 60 -3.50 8.00 -24.16
N LEU A 61 -2.30 7.72 -23.63
CA LEU A 61 -1.48 6.59 -24.05
C LEU A 61 -2.21 5.26 -23.83
N VAL A 62 -2.84 5.05 -22.67
CA VAL A 62 -3.61 3.81 -22.42
C VAL A 62 -4.76 3.65 -23.43
N ALA A 63 -5.43 4.74 -23.79
CA ALA A 63 -6.48 4.70 -24.81
C ALA A 63 -5.93 4.37 -26.21
N GLU A 64 -4.77 4.94 -26.57
CA GLU A 64 -4.06 4.67 -27.83
C GLU A 64 -3.60 3.21 -27.92
N LEU A 65 -3.02 2.68 -26.84
CA LEU A 65 -2.63 1.26 -26.74
C LEU A 65 -3.83 0.31 -26.88
N ARG A 66 -4.99 0.66 -26.35
CA ARG A 66 -6.23 -0.12 -26.53
C ARG A 66 -6.75 -0.08 -27.97
N ARG A 67 -6.51 1.00 -28.71
CA ARG A 67 -6.87 1.07 -30.14
C ARG A 67 -5.95 0.15 -30.95
N ILE A 68 -4.64 0.20 -30.71
CA ILE A 68 -3.66 -0.71 -31.31
C ILE A 68 -4.05 -2.17 -31.01
N ASP A 69 -4.41 -2.46 -29.76
CA ASP A 69 -4.84 -3.80 -29.33
C ASP A 69 -6.03 -4.35 -30.14
N LYS A 70 -6.99 -3.48 -30.50
CA LYS A 70 -8.14 -3.83 -31.35
C LYS A 70 -7.79 -3.89 -32.85
N SER A 71 -6.97 -2.96 -33.33
CA SER A 71 -6.58 -2.89 -34.75
C SER A 71 -5.73 -4.07 -35.21
N TYR A 72 -4.95 -4.68 -34.31
CA TYR A 72 -4.00 -5.76 -34.64
C TYR A 72 -4.32 -7.09 -33.92
N GLN A 73 -5.60 -7.40 -33.68
CA GLN A 73 -5.99 -8.66 -33.03
C GLN A 73 -5.56 -9.90 -33.83
N GLY A 74 -5.49 -9.79 -35.17
CA GLY A 74 -5.09 -10.88 -36.06
C GLY A 74 -3.57 -11.05 -36.27
N ASP A 75 -2.75 -10.09 -35.82
CA ASP A 75 -1.30 -10.14 -36.00
C ASP A 75 -0.57 -9.78 -34.68
N PRO A 76 -0.21 -10.79 -33.87
CA PRO A 76 0.44 -10.57 -32.58
C PRO A 76 1.86 -10.02 -32.70
N ILE A 77 2.54 -10.19 -33.85
CA ILE A 77 3.90 -9.70 -34.07
C ILE A 77 3.83 -8.19 -34.32
N LEU A 78 3.02 -7.77 -35.28
CA LEU A 78 2.84 -6.36 -35.63
C LEU A 78 2.25 -5.55 -34.46
N LYS A 79 1.34 -6.17 -33.70
CA LYS A 79 0.79 -5.61 -32.45
C LYS A 79 1.88 -5.27 -31.44
N LYS A 80 2.79 -6.20 -31.15
CA LYS A 80 3.89 -5.99 -30.18
C LYS A 80 4.82 -4.87 -30.65
N GLU A 81 5.11 -4.81 -31.95
CA GLU A 81 5.96 -3.79 -32.53
C GLU A 81 5.35 -2.38 -32.39
N GLU A 82 4.07 -2.21 -32.74
CA GLU A 82 3.42 -0.90 -32.69
C GLU A 82 3.19 -0.41 -31.24
N ILE A 83 2.93 -1.33 -30.31
CA ILE A 83 2.94 -1.04 -28.86
C ILE A 83 4.31 -0.50 -28.45
N ARG A 84 5.41 -1.19 -28.82
CA ARG A 84 6.77 -0.78 -28.45
C ARG A 84 7.14 0.58 -29.04
N LYS A 85 6.75 0.83 -30.30
CA LYS A 85 6.96 2.10 -31.00
C LYS A 85 6.23 3.25 -30.31
N THR A 86 4.96 3.03 -29.95
CA THR A 86 4.13 4.02 -29.25
C THR A 86 4.65 4.34 -27.85
N LEU A 87 5.07 3.32 -27.09
CA LEU A 87 5.69 3.51 -25.77
C LEU A 87 6.99 4.33 -25.85
N ARG A 88 7.85 4.04 -26.84
CA ARG A 88 9.10 4.79 -27.08
C ARG A 88 8.84 6.25 -27.43
N LYS A 89 7.88 6.53 -28.33
CA LYS A 89 7.50 7.89 -28.72
C LYS A 89 7.05 8.73 -27.53
N ARG A 90 6.29 8.15 -26.60
CA ARG A 90 5.75 8.87 -25.42
C ARG A 90 6.70 8.95 -24.22
N LYS A 91 7.91 8.36 -24.30
CA LYS A 91 8.94 8.34 -23.25
C LYS A 91 8.41 7.96 -21.86
N VAL A 92 7.40 7.08 -21.80
CA VAL A 92 6.81 6.65 -20.53
C VAL A 92 7.69 5.61 -19.87
N ARG A 93 8.07 5.84 -18.62
CA ARG A 93 8.82 4.89 -17.79
C ARG A 93 7.83 4.07 -16.96
N PRO A 94 7.68 2.74 -17.20
CA PRO A 94 6.71 1.90 -16.50
C PRO A 94 7.03 1.66 -15.01
N TRP A 95 8.23 2.04 -14.56
CA TRP A 95 8.74 1.76 -13.22
C TRP A 95 8.08 2.55 -12.08
N SER A 96 7.32 3.63 -12.36
CA SER A 96 6.76 4.45 -11.26
C SER A 96 5.79 3.68 -10.37
N SER A 97 4.95 2.81 -10.96
CA SER A 97 4.01 1.99 -10.20
C SER A 97 4.70 0.86 -9.43
N ALA A 98 5.78 0.29 -9.98
CA ALA A 98 6.53 -0.75 -9.30
C ALA A 98 7.29 -0.22 -8.07
N PHE A 99 7.78 1.02 -8.14
CA PHE A 99 8.49 1.65 -7.03
C PHE A 99 7.59 1.89 -5.82
N GLU A 100 6.35 2.34 -6.02
CA GLU A 100 5.38 2.52 -4.93
C GLU A 100 5.08 1.19 -4.20
N LEU A 101 4.85 0.12 -4.98
CA LEU A 101 4.65 -1.22 -4.43
C LEU A 101 5.89 -1.71 -3.68
N GLY A 102 7.08 -1.42 -4.19
CA GLY A 102 8.35 -1.71 -3.51
C GLY A 102 8.42 -1.05 -2.13
N ILE A 103 8.15 0.25 -2.04
CA ILE A 103 8.14 0.96 -0.74
C ILE A 103 7.11 0.34 0.20
N GLN A 104 5.92 -0.01 -0.30
CA GLN A 104 4.90 -0.63 0.53
C GLN A 104 5.34 -1.96 1.11
N LEU A 105 5.99 -2.81 0.30
CA LEU A 105 6.54 -4.08 0.75
C LEU A 105 7.66 -3.87 1.78
N LEU A 106 8.53 -2.89 1.59
CA LEU A 106 9.59 -2.56 2.55
C LEU A 106 8.99 -2.15 3.90
N VAL A 107 7.99 -1.25 3.91
CA VAL A 107 7.30 -0.84 5.14
C VAL A 107 6.61 -2.03 5.81
N LEU A 108 5.97 -2.91 5.04
CA LEU A 108 5.32 -4.11 5.57
C LEU A 108 6.32 -5.05 6.26
N ILE A 109 7.49 -5.26 5.66
CA ILE A 109 8.57 -6.08 6.23
C ILE A 109 9.08 -5.46 7.53
N LEU A 110 9.29 -4.13 7.54
CA LEU A 110 9.74 -3.39 8.72
C LEU A 110 8.74 -3.52 9.87
N LEU A 111 7.45 -3.30 9.61
CA LEU A 111 6.40 -3.47 10.62
C LEU A 111 6.32 -4.90 11.15
N TYR A 112 6.43 -5.90 10.27
CA TYR A 112 6.44 -7.30 10.68
C TYR A 112 7.65 -7.65 11.57
N GLN A 113 8.83 -7.14 11.23
CA GLN A 113 10.06 -7.34 12.00
C GLN A 113 9.95 -6.68 13.38
N VAL A 114 9.45 -5.44 13.41
CA VAL A 114 9.23 -4.68 14.65
C VAL A 114 8.21 -5.41 15.54
N PHE A 115 7.12 -5.90 14.95
CA PHE A 115 6.08 -6.63 15.65
C PHE A 115 6.59 -7.93 16.28
N LEU A 116 7.26 -8.78 15.49
CA LEU A 116 7.81 -10.04 16.00
C LEU A 116 8.87 -9.81 17.08
N GLN A 117 9.79 -8.87 16.89
CA GLN A 117 10.87 -8.63 17.84
C GLN A 117 10.37 -7.95 19.12
N GLY A 118 9.41 -7.04 19.00
CA GLY A 118 8.77 -6.39 20.15
C GLY A 118 7.99 -7.39 21.01
N ILE A 119 7.26 -8.33 20.40
CA ILE A 119 6.43 -9.30 21.12
C ILE A 119 7.24 -10.50 21.62
N SER A 120 8.29 -10.93 20.91
CA SER A 120 9.12 -12.08 21.32
C SER A 120 9.86 -11.91 22.65
N GLY A 121 9.85 -10.70 23.23
CA GLY A 121 10.14 -10.55 24.66
C GLY A 121 11.61 -10.71 25.07
N GLU A 122 12.56 -10.75 24.13
CA GLU A 122 13.98 -10.63 24.48
C GLU A 122 14.27 -9.20 24.96
N LYS A 123 14.01 -8.93 26.24
CA LYS A 123 14.21 -7.63 26.91
C LYS A 123 15.56 -7.01 26.55
N VAL A 124 16.61 -7.83 26.53
CA VAL A 124 17.99 -7.42 26.21
C VAL A 124 18.10 -6.89 24.77
N LYS A 125 17.42 -7.50 23.80
CA LYS A 125 17.49 -7.11 22.38
C LYS A 125 16.66 -5.87 22.09
N VAL A 126 15.49 -5.76 22.74
CA VAL A 126 14.65 -4.56 22.70
C VAL A 126 15.40 -3.37 23.29
N LEU A 127 15.94 -3.50 24.51
CA LEU A 127 16.70 -2.44 25.18
C LEU A 127 17.91 -1.97 24.36
N LYS A 128 18.64 -2.88 23.71
CA LYS A 128 19.76 -2.51 22.83
C LYS A 128 19.32 -1.75 21.56
N SER A 129 18.09 -1.97 21.11
CA SER A 129 17.55 -1.33 19.91
C SER A 129 16.93 0.04 20.20
N LEU A 130 16.53 0.29 21.44
CA LEU A 130 15.95 1.56 21.86
C LEU A 130 16.98 2.69 21.87
N TYR A 131 16.54 3.89 21.52
CA TYR A 131 17.28 5.12 21.73
C TYR A 131 17.11 5.60 23.16
N TYR A 132 18.05 6.41 23.63
CA TYR A 132 18.08 6.88 25.02
C TYR A 132 16.81 7.65 25.43
N TRP A 133 16.09 8.24 24.47
CA TRP A 133 14.87 9.02 24.70
C TRP A 133 13.58 8.20 24.60
N VAL A 134 13.67 6.88 24.37
CA VAL A 134 12.50 6.01 24.21
C VAL A 134 12.44 5.05 25.38
N ASP A 135 11.42 5.21 26.22
CA ASP A 135 11.21 4.35 27.37
C ASP A 135 10.88 2.91 26.97
N PHE A 136 11.35 1.97 27.78
CA PHE A 136 11.05 0.56 27.59
C PHE A 136 9.54 0.30 27.75
N PRO A 137 8.86 -0.26 26.74
CA PRO A 137 7.39 -0.35 26.72
C PRO A 137 6.80 -1.42 27.65
N GLY A 138 7.63 -2.17 28.39
CA GLY A 138 7.15 -3.24 29.25
C GLY A 138 6.56 -4.41 28.47
N LEU A 139 5.39 -4.89 28.90
CA LEU A 139 4.60 -5.88 28.18
C LEU A 139 3.81 -5.17 27.08
N ILE A 140 3.98 -5.61 25.83
CA ILE A 140 3.27 -5.02 24.70
C ILE A 140 1.86 -5.58 24.63
N ASN A 141 0.86 -4.70 24.76
CA ASN A 141 -0.54 -5.05 24.56
C ASN A 141 -0.84 -5.17 23.06
N THR A 142 -1.06 -6.41 22.61
CA THR A 142 -1.39 -6.73 21.22
C THR A 142 -2.89 -6.79 20.95
N ILE A 143 -3.73 -6.58 21.96
CA ILE A 143 -5.17 -6.64 21.84
C ILE A 143 -5.70 -5.31 21.28
N PHE A 144 -6.30 -5.39 20.10
CA PHE A 144 -6.93 -4.29 19.39
C PHE A 144 -8.42 -4.57 19.23
N TYR A 145 -9.26 -3.88 20.01
CA TYR A 145 -10.72 -4.07 20.02
C TYR A 145 -11.18 -5.52 20.18
N GLY A 146 -10.49 -6.29 21.03
CA GLY A 146 -10.79 -7.71 21.29
C GLY A 146 -10.13 -8.69 20.32
N PHE A 147 -9.39 -8.21 19.32
CA PHE A 147 -8.62 -9.05 18.40
C PHE A 147 -7.14 -8.99 18.73
N ASP A 148 -6.47 -10.14 18.73
CA ASP A 148 -5.02 -10.19 18.88
C ASP A 148 -4.34 -9.88 17.54
N LEU A 149 -3.56 -8.80 17.50
CA LEU A 149 -2.80 -8.39 16.33
C LEU A 149 -1.80 -9.46 15.84
N ALA A 150 -1.38 -10.37 16.73
CA ALA A 150 -0.44 -11.44 16.42
C ALA A 150 -1.12 -12.66 15.82
N ALA A 151 -2.44 -12.77 15.97
CA ALA A 151 -3.21 -13.88 15.46
C ALA A 151 -3.08 -13.98 13.94
N LYS A 152 -2.80 -15.19 13.47
CA LYS A 152 -2.88 -15.56 12.06
C LYS A 152 -4.28 -16.12 11.80
N TYR A 153 -4.66 -16.19 10.52
CA TYR A 153 -5.95 -16.73 10.10
C TYR A 153 -7.16 -15.90 10.55
N ASP A 154 -6.95 -14.61 10.78
CA ASP A 154 -8.05 -13.68 11.04
C ASP A 154 -8.84 -13.40 9.74
N TRP A 155 -10.08 -13.89 9.70
CA TRP A 155 -10.94 -13.77 8.53
C TRP A 155 -11.67 -12.42 8.48
N LEU A 156 -11.91 -11.79 9.63
CA LEU A 156 -12.71 -10.57 9.72
C LEU A 156 -11.97 -9.37 9.13
N TRP A 157 -10.76 -9.07 9.62
CA TRP A 157 -9.97 -7.94 9.13
C TRP A 157 -9.45 -8.16 7.72
N ALA A 158 -9.04 -9.38 7.38
CA ALA A 158 -8.70 -9.74 6.00
C ALA A 158 -9.90 -9.53 5.06
N GLY A 159 -11.10 -9.93 5.49
CA GLY A 159 -12.36 -9.73 4.77
C GLY A 159 -12.70 -8.26 4.57
N MET A 160 -12.58 -7.44 5.61
CA MET A 160 -12.77 -5.99 5.54
C MET A 160 -11.83 -5.33 4.53
N VAL A 161 -10.55 -5.72 4.54
CA VAL A 161 -9.56 -5.21 3.56
C VAL A 161 -9.94 -5.61 2.15
N ALA A 162 -10.25 -6.89 1.91
CA ALA A 162 -10.61 -7.39 0.59
C ALA A 162 -11.86 -6.70 0.05
N PHE A 163 -12.89 -6.54 0.90
CA PHE A 163 -14.11 -5.83 0.55
C PHE A 163 -13.84 -4.36 0.20
N PHE A 164 -13.10 -3.65 1.06
CA PHE A 164 -12.77 -2.24 0.80
C PHE A 164 -11.94 -2.07 -0.47
N PHE A 165 -10.98 -2.97 -0.71
CA PHE A 165 -10.17 -2.98 -1.92
C PHE A 165 -11.02 -3.25 -3.17
N ALA A 166 -11.92 -4.23 -3.12
CA ALA A 166 -12.88 -4.51 -4.20
C ALA A 166 -13.73 -3.27 -4.51
N ALA A 167 -14.29 -2.63 -3.48
CA ALA A 167 -15.09 -1.41 -3.61
C ALA A 167 -14.26 -0.25 -4.19
N TYR A 168 -13.00 -0.13 -3.79
CA TYR A 168 -12.08 0.88 -4.32
C TYR A 168 -11.84 0.70 -5.83
N ILE A 169 -11.51 -0.52 -6.28
CA ILE A 169 -11.32 -0.81 -7.71
C ILE A 169 -12.62 -0.60 -8.48
N TYR A 170 -13.76 -1.11 -7.97
CA TYR A 170 -15.05 -0.96 -8.62
C TYR A 170 -15.43 0.51 -8.81
N ARG A 171 -15.21 1.35 -7.78
CA ARG A 171 -15.46 2.79 -7.85
C ARG A 171 -14.59 3.46 -8.91
N GLU A 172 -13.30 3.12 -8.95
CA GLU A 172 -12.36 3.67 -9.94
C GLU A 172 -12.76 3.28 -11.36
N TYR A 173 -13.18 2.02 -11.55
CA TYR A 173 -13.69 1.53 -12.82
C TYR A 173 -14.93 2.30 -13.29
N ARG A 174 -15.93 2.46 -12.41
CA ARG A 174 -17.18 3.15 -12.73
C ARG A 174 -16.95 4.61 -13.10
N HIS A 175 -15.99 5.27 -12.45
CA HIS A 175 -15.59 6.64 -12.82
C HIS A 175 -14.87 6.74 -14.16
N ALA A 176 -14.14 5.71 -14.58
CA ALA A 176 -13.40 5.70 -15.83
C ALA A 176 -14.29 5.49 -17.08
N ARG A 177 -15.62 5.28 -16.91
CA ARG A 177 -16.60 4.99 -17.98
C ARG A 177 -16.11 3.92 -18.97
N ARG A 178 -15.44 2.88 -18.47
CA ARG A 178 -14.93 1.77 -19.30
C ARG A 178 -16.05 0.77 -19.58
N VAL A 179 -16.05 0.18 -20.77
CA VAL A 179 -16.95 -0.92 -21.14
C VAL A 179 -16.47 -2.21 -20.45
N LEU A 180 -17.35 -2.88 -19.73
CA LEU A 180 -17.05 -4.13 -19.01
C LEU A 180 -16.70 -5.25 -19.98
N HIS A 181 -15.46 -5.72 -19.89
CA HIS A 181 -15.04 -6.97 -20.51
C HIS A 181 -15.02 -8.10 -19.48
N LYS A 182 -15.19 -9.36 -19.95
CA LYS A 182 -15.13 -10.55 -19.07
C LYS A 182 -13.82 -10.66 -18.30
N SER A 183 -12.72 -10.21 -18.90
CA SER A 183 -11.42 -10.11 -18.23
C SER A 183 -11.49 -9.17 -17.02
N ASP A 184 -12.14 -8.00 -17.15
CA ASP A 184 -12.31 -7.03 -16.05
C ASP A 184 -13.07 -7.64 -14.85
N LEU A 185 -14.08 -8.47 -15.11
CA LEU A 185 -14.80 -9.22 -14.06
C LEU A 185 -13.88 -10.15 -13.28
N LEU A 186 -12.99 -10.84 -14.00
CA LEU A 186 -12.00 -11.71 -13.36
C LEU A 186 -11.07 -10.90 -12.45
N TYR A 187 -10.65 -9.69 -12.86
CA TYR A 187 -9.86 -8.79 -12.02
C TYR A 187 -10.58 -8.40 -10.72
N PHE A 188 -11.89 -8.11 -10.77
CA PHE A 188 -12.66 -7.71 -9.58
C PHE A 188 -12.84 -8.82 -8.55
N ILE A 189 -12.75 -10.09 -8.97
CA ILE A 189 -12.91 -11.22 -8.06
C ILE A 189 -11.53 -11.75 -7.62
N PHE A 190 -10.63 -11.96 -8.58
CA PHE A 190 -9.33 -12.58 -8.35
C PHE A 190 -8.45 -11.75 -7.41
N PHE A 191 -8.36 -10.43 -7.63
CA PHE A 191 -7.46 -9.59 -6.83
C PHE A 191 -7.90 -9.44 -5.38
N PRO A 192 -9.17 -9.10 -5.06
CA PRO A 192 -9.64 -9.07 -3.68
C PRO A 192 -9.53 -10.42 -2.98
N THR A 193 -9.82 -11.52 -3.67
CA THR A 193 -9.68 -12.87 -3.12
C THR A 193 -8.21 -13.21 -2.82
N GLY A 194 -7.30 -12.88 -3.72
CA GLY A 194 -5.86 -13.07 -3.50
C GLY A 194 -5.34 -12.26 -2.30
N ILE A 195 -5.80 -11.01 -2.15
CA ILE A 195 -5.47 -10.17 -0.99
C ILE A 195 -6.05 -10.77 0.29
N PHE A 196 -7.31 -11.22 0.26
CA PHE A 196 -7.94 -11.90 1.39
C PHE A 196 -7.09 -13.09 1.85
N LEU A 197 -6.78 -14.02 0.96
CA LEU A 197 -6.01 -15.23 1.30
C LEU A 197 -4.59 -14.89 1.81
N THR A 198 -3.94 -13.92 1.17
CA THR A 198 -2.61 -13.48 1.57
C THR A 198 -2.63 -12.90 2.98
N LEU A 199 -3.57 -12.01 3.28
CA LEU A 199 -3.67 -11.36 4.58
C LEU A 199 -4.18 -12.30 5.67
N TRP A 200 -5.08 -13.21 5.30
CA TRP A 200 -5.58 -14.25 6.19
C TRP A 200 -4.44 -15.13 6.69
N TYR A 201 -3.49 -15.53 5.83
CA TYR A 201 -2.34 -16.35 6.26
C TYR A 201 -1.36 -15.63 7.20
N LEU A 202 -1.35 -14.30 7.19
CA LEU A 202 -0.39 -13.50 7.93
C LEU A 202 -0.98 -12.95 9.25
N PRO A 203 -0.14 -12.43 10.17
CA PRO A 203 -0.67 -11.81 11.38
C PRO A 203 -1.58 -10.62 11.08
N MET A 204 -2.66 -10.49 11.85
CA MET A 204 -3.71 -9.49 11.71
C MET A 204 -3.16 -8.05 11.59
N VAL A 205 -2.04 -7.73 12.26
CA VAL A 205 -1.38 -6.41 12.16
C VAL A 205 -1.18 -5.95 10.71
N LYS A 206 -0.96 -6.88 9.77
CA LYS A 206 -0.81 -6.55 8.34
C LYS A 206 -2.12 -6.11 7.71
N SER A 207 -3.24 -6.74 8.07
CA SER A 207 -4.58 -6.32 7.63
C SER A 207 -4.87 -4.90 8.11
N LEU A 208 -4.52 -4.57 9.35
CA LEU A 208 -4.68 -3.22 9.90
C LEU A 208 -3.85 -2.17 9.14
N PHE A 209 -2.57 -2.48 8.89
CA PHE A 209 -1.68 -1.64 8.07
C PHE A 209 -2.25 -1.40 6.66
N VAL A 210 -2.63 -2.47 5.96
CA VAL A 210 -3.15 -2.37 4.59
C VAL A 210 -4.47 -1.60 4.56
N LEU A 211 -5.38 -1.84 5.50
CA LEU A 211 -6.65 -1.12 5.56
C LEU A 211 -6.43 0.39 5.75
N THR A 212 -5.60 0.76 6.73
CA THR A 212 -5.26 2.16 7.04
C THR A 212 -4.64 2.85 5.83
N SER A 213 -3.71 2.16 5.18
CA SER A 213 -3.08 2.58 3.95
C SER A 213 -4.09 2.80 2.81
N LEU A 214 -5.03 1.87 2.59
CA LEU A 214 -6.05 1.98 1.54
C LEU A 214 -7.01 3.15 1.80
N LEU A 215 -7.41 3.36 3.05
CA LEU A 215 -8.22 4.50 3.45
C LEU A 215 -7.51 5.82 3.16
N PHE A 216 -6.23 5.93 3.56
CA PHE A 216 -5.41 7.10 3.26
C PHE A 216 -5.32 7.34 1.74
N SER A 217 -4.99 6.32 0.95
CA SER A 217 -4.92 6.43 -0.51
C SER A 217 -6.26 6.84 -1.12
N ALA A 218 -7.39 6.35 -0.59
CA ALA A 218 -8.71 6.75 -1.06
C ALA A 218 -9.03 8.24 -0.79
N ILE A 219 -8.56 8.78 0.34
CA ILE A 219 -8.66 10.20 0.69
C ILE A 219 -7.76 11.03 -0.23
N VAL A 220 -6.47 10.67 -0.33
CA VAL A 220 -5.49 11.38 -1.15
C VAL A 220 -5.91 11.40 -2.62
N HIS A 221 -6.34 10.27 -3.17
CA HIS A 221 -6.85 10.21 -4.55
C HIS A 221 -8.01 11.18 -4.79
N ARG A 222 -8.92 11.28 -3.82
CA ARG A 222 -10.04 12.23 -3.88
C ARG A 222 -9.52 13.67 -3.85
N LEU A 223 -8.59 14.00 -2.97
CA LEU A 223 -7.97 15.34 -2.88
C LEU A 223 -7.24 15.69 -4.19
N ILE A 224 -6.36 14.81 -4.67
CA ILE A 224 -5.59 15.00 -5.90
C ILE A 224 -6.52 15.27 -7.07
N ARG A 225 -7.63 14.52 -7.21
CA ARG A 225 -8.61 14.77 -8.27
C ARG A 225 -9.31 16.11 -8.15
N VAL A 226 -9.54 16.61 -6.94
CA VAL A 226 -10.12 17.95 -6.74
C VAL A 226 -9.12 19.02 -7.19
N PHE A 227 -7.84 18.89 -6.83
CA PHE A 227 -6.80 19.87 -7.18
C PHE A 227 -6.31 19.78 -8.64
N LEU A 228 -6.28 18.59 -9.24
CA LEU A 228 -5.80 18.35 -10.61
C LEU A 228 -6.92 18.31 -11.66
N LYS A 229 -8.13 18.83 -11.36
CA LYS A 229 -9.17 18.99 -12.40
C LYS A 229 -8.58 19.83 -13.53
N PRO A 230 -8.56 19.34 -14.80
CA PRO A 230 -8.22 20.22 -15.90
C PRO A 230 -9.25 21.36 -15.91
N PRO A 231 -8.85 22.61 -16.23
CA PRO A 231 -9.81 23.69 -16.41
C PRO A 231 -10.89 23.21 -17.38
N LYS A 232 -12.16 23.46 -17.04
CA LYS A 232 -13.27 23.20 -17.96
C LYS A 232 -12.89 23.84 -19.30
N LYS A 233 -12.85 23.06 -20.38
CA LYS A 233 -12.87 23.65 -21.72
C LYS A 233 -14.18 24.43 -21.81
N ILE A 234 -14.06 25.76 -21.75
CA ILE A 234 -15.08 26.72 -22.14
C ILE A 234 -15.14 26.69 -23.67
#